data_AF-A0A9R0EBA3-F1
#
_entry.id   AF-A0A9R0EBA3-F1
#
_cell.length_a   1.000
_cell.length_b   1.000
_cell.length_c   1.000
_cell.angle_alpha   90.00
_cell.angle_beta   90.00
_cell.angle_gamma   90.00
#
_symmetry.space_group_name_H-M   'P 1'
#
loop_
_entity.id
_entity.type
_entity.pdbx_description
1 polymer ?
#
loop_
_entity_poly.entity_id
_entity_poly.type
_entity_poly.pdbx_seq_one_letter_code
_entity_poly.pdbx_strand_id
1 'polypeptide(L)'
;MATSEEFCDAHGVTTVKSDVATISLPARLPQFWRQNPRLWFAQFEAAVAASKIGEEQKFNLVVPLLGNSDLEQIADIILNPPATGKYSTLKERLISTYQESDHRQLQKLLSGLELGDQKPSQLLRKMRDLSGKLLSDEALKVMWLNHLPAQIRAVISVNTESSLEMLAAMADKMMEHFEPTSINAVSTTTTACQENLQFALLSKQIEKLSLEIAELRTNQQSAGNYRRYPRFPHRNRSRSQSRSRQRGQSNIKPGDPNWLCRYHYRFGDEARKCEPPCAKKREN
;
A
#
# COMPACT_ATOMS: atom_id res chain seq x y z
N MET A 1 -71.16 73.42 -26.64
CA MET A 1 -71.25 72.51 -25.48
C MET A 1 -70.18 71.45 -25.72
N ALA A 2 -68.93 71.55 -25.22
CA ALA A 2 -68.50 71.53 -23.82
C ALA A 2 -69.31 70.49 -23.04
N THR A 3 -68.76 69.35 -22.59
CA THR A 3 -67.63 69.23 -21.65
C THR A 3 -67.10 67.78 -21.52
N SER A 4 -65.81 67.66 -21.16
CA SER A 4 -65.18 66.70 -20.21
C SER A 4 -65.09 65.21 -20.60
N GLU A 5 -63.89 64.69 -20.90
CA GLU A 5 -62.80 64.26 -19.98
C GLU A 5 -63.07 62.90 -19.34
N GLU A 6 -62.34 61.87 -19.80
CA GLU A 6 -61.63 60.96 -18.88
C GLU A 6 -60.41 60.37 -19.61
N PHE A 7 -59.26 60.68 -19.02
CA PHE A 7 -57.91 60.25 -19.33
C PHE A 7 -57.60 59.03 -18.44
N CYS A 8 -56.90 58.02 -18.94
CA CYS A 8 -55.82 57.29 -18.24
C CYS A 8 -55.34 56.05 -19.03
N ASP A 9 -54.17 56.19 -19.65
CA ASP A 9 -53.01 55.28 -19.66
C ASP A 9 -53.24 53.77 -19.65
N ALA A 10 -53.10 53.15 -20.82
CA ALA A 10 -52.76 51.73 -20.95
C ALA A 10 -51.24 51.59 -21.12
N HIS A 11 -50.52 51.50 -20.00
CA HIS A 11 -49.14 51.04 -19.96
C HIS A 11 -49.04 49.61 -20.50
N GLY A 12 -48.47 49.48 -21.69
CA GLY A 12 -47.97 48.21 -22.22
C GLY A 12 -46.77 47.73 -21.40
N VAL A 13 -47.04 46.99 -20.33
CA VAL A 13 -46.03 46.16 -19.66
C VAL A 13 -46.17 44.75 -20.21
N THR A 14 -45.35 44.46 -21.22
CA THR A 14 -45.03 43.09 -21.63
C THR A 14 -44.31 42.41 -20.47
N THR A 15 -45.11 41.73 -19.64
CA THR A 15 -44.61 40.81 -18.63
C THR A 15 -43.96 39.64 -19.37
N VAL A 16 -42.64 39.71 -19.50
CA VAL A 16 -41.78 38.58 -19.82
C VAL A 16 -41.98 37.56 -18.71
N LYS A 17 -42.90 36.61 -18.94
CA LYS A 17 -43.01 35.42 -18.10
C LYS A 17 -41.69 34.68 -18.25
N SER A 18 -40.89 34.74 -17.20
CA SER A 18 -39.72 33.90 -17.00
C SER A 18 -40.14 32.45 -17.17
N ASP A 19 -39.75 31.85 -18.29
CA ASP A 19 -39.73 30.40 -18.46
C ASP A 19 -38.80 29.83 -17.38
N VAL A 20 -39.38 29.44 -16.25
CA VAL A 20 -38.73 28.58 -15.27
C VAL A 20 -38.47 27.28 -16.01
N ALA A 21 -37.24 27.13 -16.49
CA ALA A 21 -36.75 25.94 -17.16
C ALA A 21 -37.27 24.72 -16.39
N THR A 22 -38.19 23.99 -17.03
CA THR A 22 -38.64 22.70 -16.55
C THR A 22 -37.44 21.78 -16.68
N ILE A 23 -36.58 21.74 -15.66
CA ILE A 23 -35.39 20.89 -15.63
C ILE A 23 -35.92 19.47 -15.78
N SER A 24 -35.75 18.91 -16.98
CA SER A 24 -36.32 17.61 -17.30
C SER A 24 -35.72 16.56 -16.35
N LEU A 25 -36.56 15.70 -15.79
CA LEU A 25 -36.17 14.58 -14.93
C LEU A 25 -34.90 13.82 -15.38
N PRO A 26 -34.65 13.52 -16.67
CA PRO A 26 -33.43 12.82 -17.08
C PRO A 26 -32.14 13.61 -16.82
N ALA A 27 -32.18 14.94 -16.74
CA ALA A 27 -30.99 15.76 -16.43
C ALA A 27 -30.55 15.66 -14.95
N ARG A 28 -31.38 15.07 -14.08
CA ARG A 28 -31.09 14.90 -12.64
C ARG A 28 -30.70 13.48 -12.26
N LEU A 29 -30.81 12.52 -13.18
CA LEU A 29 -30.58 11.11 -12.88
C LEU A 29 -29.11 10.75 -13.14
N PRO A 30 -28.45 10.02 -12.22
CA PRO A 30 -27.08 9.58 -12.43
C PRO A 30 -27.02 8.52 -13.54
N GLN A 31 -25.88 8.44 -14.23
CA GLN A 31 -25.58 7.33 -15.15
C GLN A 31 -25.67 5.99 -14.43
N PHE A 32 -25.98 4.94 -15.17
CA PHE A 32 -26.17 3.59 -14.64
C PHE A 32 -24.94 3.04 -13.89
N TRP A 33 -25.17 2.45 -12.71
CA TRP A 33 -24.10 1.88 -11.88
C TRP A 33 -24.00 0.36 -12.04
N ARG A 34 -22.99 -0.11 -12.78
CA ARG A 34 -22.72 -1.55 -12.96
C ARG A 34 -22.33 -2.27 -11.67
N GLN A 35 -21.67 -1.57 -10.75
CA GLN A 35 -21.20 -2.16 -9.50
C GLN A 35 -22.37 -2.49 -8.57
N ASN A 36 -23.43 -1.67 -8.57
CA ASN A 36 -24.60 -1.81 -7.71
C ASN A 36 -25.89 -1.48 -8.48
N PRO A 37 -26.31 -2.35 -9.42
CA PRO A 37 -27.48 -2.08 -10.28
C PRO A 37 -28.78 -1.95 -9.47
N ARG A 38 -28.93 -2.74 -8.40
CA ARG A 38 -30.11 -2.68 -7.51
C ARG A 38 -30.29 -1.33 -6.83
N LEU A 39 -29.21 -0.74 -6.32
CA LEU A 39 -29.26 0.57 -5.66
C LEU A 39 -29.60 1.69 -6.64
N TRP A 40 -29.03 1.62 -7.85
CA TRP A 40 -29.36 2.58 -8.90
C TRP A 40 -30.84 2.53 -9.30
N PHE A 41 -31.40 1.32 -9.50
CA PHE A 41 -32.82 1.19 -9.80
C PHE A 41 -33.72 1.66 -8.64
N ALA A 42 -33.34 1.40 -7.38
CA ALA A 42 -34.07 1.91 -6.22
C ALA A 42 -34.06 3.45 -6.17
N GLN A 43 -32.93 4.08 -6.48
CA GLN A 43 -32.83 5.54 -6.58
C GLN A 43 -33.66 6.10 -7.74
N PHE A 44 -33.58 5.48 -8.92
CA PHE A 44 -34.37 5.85 -10.09
C PHE A 44 -35.88 5.76 -9.80
N GLU A 45 -36.32 4.65 -9.22
CA GLU A 45 -37.72 4.44 -8.87
C GLU A 45 -38.22 5.42 -7.83
N ALA A 46 -37.41 5.76 -6.82
CA ALA A 46 -37.74 6.79 -5.84
C ALA A 46 -37.88 8.18 -6.48
N ALA A 47 -36.99 8.54 -7.42
CA ALA A 47 -37.05 9.81 -8.14
C ALA A 47 -38.30 9.91 -9.04
N VAL A 48 -38.66 8.79 -9.67
CA VAL A 48 -39.79 8.70 -10.61
C VAL A 48 -41.13 8.48 -9.91
N ALA A 49 -41.12 7.96 -8.67
CA ALA A 49 -42.33 7.69 -7.88
C ALA A 49 -43.20 8.95 -7.69
N ALA A 50 -42.57 10.11 -7.51
CA ALA A 50 -43.27 11.40 -7.36
C ALA A 50 -44.10 11.80 -8.60
N SER A 51 -43.68 11.35 -9.78
CA SER A 51 -44.28 11.73 -11.06
C SER A 51 -45.28 10.70 -11.61
N LYS A 52 -45.56 9.60 -10.89
CA LYS A 52 -46.51 8.53 -11.28
C LYS A 52 -46.34 8.06 -12.75
N ILE A 53 -45.10 7.92 -13.18
CA ILE A 53 -44.74 7.59 -14.55
C ILE A 53 -45.06 6.11 -14.85
N GLY A 54 -45.66 5.84 -16.01
CA GLY A 54 -45.99 4.48 -16.48
C GLY A 54 -44.76 3.67 -16.90
N GLU A 55 -44.89 2.35 -17.05
CA GLU A 55 -43.75 1.46 -17.39
C GLU A 55 -43.05 1.82 -18.70
N GLU A 56 -43.79 2.22 -19.73
CA GLU A 56 -43.20 2.60 -21.02
C GLU A 56 -42.37 3.88 -20.93
N GLN A 57 -42.86 4.85 -20.15
CA GLN A 57 -42.14 6.09 -19.92
C GLN A 57 -40.89 5.84 -19.05
N LYS A 58 -40.95 4.93 -18.07
CA LYS A 58 -39.76 4.51 -17.32
C LYS A 58 -38.70 3.91 -18.23
N PHE A 59 -39.09 3.04 -19.16
CA PHE A 59 -38.19 2.48 -20.16
C PHE A 59 -37.50 3.58 -20.98
N ASN A 60 -38.28 4.53 -21.51
CA ASN A 60 -37.76 5.65 -22.30
C ASN A 60 -36.83 6.58 -21.51
N LEU A 61 -36.97 6.66 -20.18
CA LEU A 61 -36.08 7.43 -19.31
C LEU A 61 -34.80 6.67 -18.94
N VAL A 62 -34.84 5.34 -18.84
CA VAL A 62 -33.68 4.52 -18.49
C VAL A 62 -32.73 4.36 -19.67
N VAL A 63 -33.24 4.12 -20.88
CA VAL A 63 -32.41 3.86 -22.08
C VAL A 63 -31.32 4.93 -22.31
N PRO A 64 -31.60 6.24 -22.19
CA PRO A 64 -30.57 7.28 -22.34
C PRO A 64 -29.52 7.32 -21.22
N LEU A 65 -29.80 6.71 -20.07
CA LEU A 65 -28.90 6.68 -18.89
C LEU A 65 -27.93 5.50 -18.92
N LEU A 66 -28.12 4.56 -19.85
CA LEU A 66 -27.28 3.38 -20.07
C LEU A 66 -26.12 3.72 -21.02
N GLY A 67 -24.93 3.20 -20.75
CA GLY A 67 -23.79 3.31 -21.66
C GLY A 67 -23.85 2.29 -22.80
N ASN A 68 -23.02 2.45 -23.83
CA ASN A 68 -23.01 1.57 -25.01
C ASN A 68 -22.87 0.09 -24.66
N SER A 69 -21.95 -0.28 -23.77
CA SER A 69 -21.78 -1.69 -23.37
C SER A 69 -22.96 -2.23 -22.56
N ASP A 70 -23.74 -1.36 -21.90
CA ASP A 70 -24.96 -1.76 -21.20
C ASP A 70 -26.10 -2.01 -22.20
N LEU A 71 -26.20 -1.17 -23.24
CA LEU A 71 -27.14 -1.33 -24.35
C LEU A 71 -26.88 -2.61 -25.15
N GLU A 72 -25.62 -3.00 -25.35
CA GLU A 72 -25.25 -4.27 -25.98
C GLU A 72 -25.81 -5.48 -25.22
N GLN A 73 -25.85 -5.43 -23.88
CA GLN A 73 -26.39 -6.52 -23.06
C GLN A 73 -27.91 -6.65 -23.11
N ILE A 74 -28.62 -5.60 -23.56
CA ILE A 74 -30.08 -5.57 -23.69
C ILE A 74 -30.55 -5.28 -25.11
N ALA A 75 -29.68 -5.48 -26.10
CA ALA A 75 -29.96 -5.16 -27.50
C ALA A 75 -31.18 -5.92 -28.03
N ASP A 76 -31.37 -7.16 -27.56
CA ASP A 76 -32.55 -7.99 -27.85
C ASP A 76 -33.85 -7.32 -27.36
N ILE A 77 -33.86 -6.76 -26.15
CA ILE A 77 -35.01 -6.06 -25.56
C ILE A 77 -35.29 -4.73 -26.28
N ILE A 78 -34.24 -4.04 -26.73
CA ILE A 78 -34.38 -2.76 -27.45
C ILE A 78 -34.91 -2.99 -28.87
N LEU A 79 -34.35 -3.98 -29.58
CA LEU A 79 -34.70 -4.27 -30.97
C LEU A 79 -36.02 -5.04 -31.09
N ASN A 80 -36.30 -5.94 -30.15
CA ASN A 80 -37.54 -6.72 -30.08
C ASN A 80 -38.21 -6.55 -28.70
N PRO A 81 -38.87 -5.40 -28.46
CA PRO A 81 -39.45 -5.10 -27.16
C PRO A 81 -40.61 -6.06 -26.83
N PRO A 82 -40.64 -6.64 -25.61
CA PRO A 82 -41.74 -7.49 -25.18
C PRO A 82 -43.06 -6.71 -25.10
N ALA A 83 -44.17 -7.40 -25.37
CA ALA A 83 -45.51 -6.80 -25.46
C ALA A 83 -46.00 -6.15 -24.14
N THR A 84 -45.53 -6.64 -23.00
CA THR A 84 -45.87 -6.15 -21.66
C THR A 84 -44.64 -6.20 -20.76
N GLY A 85 -44.47 -5.23 -19.84
CA GLY A 85 -43.38 -5.28 -18.86
C GLY A 85 -42.00 -4.90 -19.40
N LYS A 86 -41.91 -3.97 -20.39
CA LYS A 86 -40.64 -3.54 -21.00
C LYS A 86 -39.60 -3.08 -19.96
N TYR A 87 -40.04 -2.28 -19.00
CA TYR A 87 -39.17 -1.80 -17.91
C TYR A 87 -38.76 -2.93 -16.96
N SER A 88 -39.70 -3.79 -16.58
CA SER A 88 -39.47 -4.89 -15.63
C SER A 88 -38.49 -5.92 -16.19
N THR A 89 -38.68 -6.31 -17.45
CA THR A 89 -37.77 -7.22 -18.17
C THR A 89 -36.37 -6.61 -18.35
N LEU A 90 -36.27 -5.33 -18.71
CA LEU A 90 -35.00 -4.60 -18.78
C LEU A 90 -34.29 -4.56 -17.41
N LYS A 91 -35.04 -4.22 -16.35
CA LYS A 91 -34.51 -4.16 -14.97
C LYS A 91 -33.99 -5.51 -14.52
N GLU A 92 -34.77 -6.57 -14.72
CA GLU A 92 -34.38 -7.94 -14.37
C GLU A 92 -33.13 -8.38 -15.13
N ARG A 93 -33.04 -8.09 -16.43
CA ARG A 93 -31.87 -8.42 -17.26
C ARG A 93 -30.61 -7.70 -16.79
N LEU A 94 -30.68 -6.38 -16.61
CA LEU A 94 -29.53 -5.61 -16.14
C LEU A 94 -29.09 -6.00 -14.73
N ILE A 95 -30.05 -6.29 -13.84
CA ILE A 95 -29.73 -6.83 -12.52
C ILE A 95 -29.08 -8.21 -12.67
N SER A 96 -29.64 -9.13 -13.45
CA SER A 96 -29.07 -10.48 -13.61
C SER A 96 -27.69 -10.48 -14.26
N THR A 97 -27.41 -9.56 -15.18
CA THR A 97 -26.13 -9.51 -15.90
C THR A 97 -25.02 -8.91 -15.04
N TYR A 98 -25.33 -7.85 -14.28
CA TYR A 98 -24.32 -7.09 -13.52
C TYR A 98 -24.26 -7.42 -12.03
N GLN A 99 -25.30 -8.04 -11.48
CA GLN A 99 -25.27 -8.47 -10.09
C GLN A 99 -24.27 -9.62 -9.92
N GLU A 100 -23.47 -9.52 -8.86
CA GLU A 100 -22.56 -10.60 -8.49
C GLU A 100 -23.34 -11.83 -8.03
N SER A 101 -22.86 -13.02 -8.42
CA SER A 101 -23.46 -14.27 -7.98
C SER A 101 -23.30 -14.46 -6.47
N ASP A 102 -24.28 -15.11 -5.85
CA ASP A 102 -24.29 -15.43 -4.43
C ASP A 102 -22.98 -16.10 -3.97
N HIS A 103 -22.41 -16.97 -4.80
CA HIS A 103 -21.11 -17.61 -4.53
C HIS A 103 -19.96 -16.60 -4.47
N ARG A 104 -19.90 -15.63 -5.39
CA ARG A 104 -18.87 -14.57 -5.38
C ARG A 104 -19.05 -13.62 -4.21
N GLN A 105 -20.30 -13.29 -3.86
CA GLN A 105 -20.60 -12.48 -2.68
C GLN A 105 -20.14 -13.17 -1.39
N LEU A 106 -20.42 -14.47 -1.27
CA LEU A 106 -19.96 -15.29 -0.15
C LEU A 106 -18.43 -15.41 -0.13
N GLN A 107 -17.79 -15.63 -1.28
CA GLN A 107 -16.33 -15.63 -1.37
C GLN A 107 -15.72 -14.31 -0.90
N LYS A 108 -16.26 -13.16 -1.32
CA LYS A 108 -15.79 -11.84 -0.85
C LYS A 108 -15.95 -11.65 0.66
N LEU A 109 -17.03 -12.19 1.20
CA LEU A 109 -17.30 -12.15 2.64
C LEU A 109 -16.30 -13.04 3.41
N LEU A 110 -15.94 -14.21 2.85
CA LEU A 110 -14.96 -15.13 3.44
C LEU A 110 -13.50 -14.73 3.19
N SER A 111 -13.18 -14.05 2.08
CA SER A 111 -11.81 -13.74 1.65
C SER A 111 -11.13 -12.64 2.48
N GLY A 112 -11.71 -12.29 3.63
CA GLY A 112 -11.18 -11.28 4.55
C GLY A 112 -11.64 -9.88 4.18
N LEU A 113 -12.85 -9.49 4.62
CA LEU A 113 -13.18 -8.08 4.70
C LEU A 113 -12.37 -7.47 5.85
N GLU A 114 -11.39 -6.64 5.54
CA GLU A 114 -10.62 -5.95 6.57
C GLU A 114 -11.44 -4.78 7.14
N LEU A 115 -11.39 -4.62 8.46
CA LEU A 115 -11.95 -3.44 9.13
C LEU A 115 -11.22 -2.16 8.67
N GLY A 116 -9.88 -2.21 8.55
CA GLY A 116 -9.07 -1.06 8.15
C GLY A 116 -9.40 0.17 8.99
N ASP A 117 -9.70 1.28 8.33
CA ASP A 117 -10.14 2.55 8.95
C ASP A 117 -11.68 2.66 9.08
N GLN A 118 -12.43 1.62 8.70
CA GLN A 118 -13.89 1.67 8.75
C GLN A 118 -14.40 1.46 10.18
N LYS A 119 -15.52 2.12 10.50
CA LYS A 119 -16.20 1.87 11.77
C LYS A 119 -16.77 0.43 11.79
N PRO A 120 -16.76 -0.25 12.94
CA PRO A 120 -17.41 -1.55 13.11
C PRO A 120 -18.84 -1.62 12.57
N SER A 121 -19.65 -0.56 12.74
CA SER A 121 -21.01 -0.49 12.18
C SER A 121 -21.06 -0.41 10.65
N GLN A 122 -20.09 0.25 10.02
CA GLN A 122 -19.99 0.33 8.57
C GLN A 122 -19.61 -1.04 7.99
N LEU A 123 -18.63 -1.71 8.62
CA LEU A 123 -18.25 -3.06 8.25
C LEU A 123 -19.45 -4.00 8.32
N LEU A 124 -20.23 -3.93 9.41
CA LEU A 124 -21.41 -4.76 9.62
C LEU A 124 -22.46 -4.56 8.51
N ARG A 125 -22.73 -3.32 8.12
CA ARG A 125 -23.66 -3.02 7.02
C ARG A 125 -23.18 -3.63 5.71
N LYS A 126 -21.90 -3.46 5.40
CA LYS A 126 -21.28 -4.05 4.21
C LYS A 126 -21.34 -5.58 4.22
N MET A 127 -21.10 -6.21 5.36
CA MET A 127 -21.23 -7.66 5.53
C MET A 127 -22.68 -8.11 5.32
N ARG A 128 -23.66 -7.35 5.82
CA ARG A 128 -25.09 -7.64 5.63
C ARG A 128 -25.54 -7.49 4.18
N ASP A 129 -25.03 -6.47 3.48
CA ASP A 129 -25.31 -6.24 2.06
C ASP A 129 -24.76 -7.37 1.19
N LEU A 130 -23.57 -7.89 1.53
CA LEU A 130 -22.95 -9.02 0.84
C LEU A 130 -23.59 -10.36 1.22
N SER A 131 -24.00 -10.55 2.48
CA SER A 131 -24.65 -11.79 2.91
C SER A 131 -26.08 -11.88 2.40
N GLY A 132 -26.79 -10.76 2.26
CA GLY A 132 -28.19 -10.74 1.86
C GLY A 132 -29.04 -11.68 2.72
N LYS A 133 -29.47 -12.80 2.14
CA LYS A 133 -30.24 -13.87 2.81
C LYS A 133 -29.46 -15.19 2.99
N LEU A 134 -28.17 -15.21 2.66
CA LEU A 134 -27.32 -16.42 2.64
C LEU A 134 -26.91 -16.86 4.05
N LEU A 135 -26.73 -15.91 4.97
CA LEU A 135 -26.25 -16.15 6.32
C LEU A 135 -27.31 -15.74 7.36
N SER A 136 -27.36 -16.48 8.46
CA SER A 136 -28.14 -16.08 9.63
C SER A 136 -27.47 -14.90 10.34
N ASP A 137 -28.26 -14.09 11.05
CA ASP A 137 -27.73 -12.98 11.85
C ASP A 137 -26.69 -13.46 12.88
N GLU A 138 -26.81 -14.69 13.40
CA GLU A 138 -25.83 -15.27 14.33
C GLU A 138 -24.50 -15.63 13.64
N ALA A 139 -24.55 -16.21 12.44
CA ALA A 139 -23.33 -16.47 11.66
C ALA A 139 -22.64 -15.15 11.28
N LEU A 140 -23.44 -14.14 10.89
CA LEU A 140 -22.95 -12.79 10.59
C LEU A 140 -22.29 -12.15 11.82
N LYS A 141 -22.87 -12.32 13.01
CA LYS A 141 -22.31 -11.86 14.28
C LYS A 141 -20.93 -12.45 14.56
N VAL A 142 -20.80 -13.77 14.47
CA VAL A 142 -19.53 -14.46 14.70
C VAL A 142 -18.45 -13.97 13.72
N MET A 143 -18.80 -13.86 12.45
CA MET A 143 -17.87 -13.35 11.43
C MET A 143 -17.47 -11.91 11.68
N TRP A 144 -18.44 -11.03 11.93
CA TRP A 144 -18.18 -9.62 12.22
C TRP A 144 -17.29 -9.45 13.45
N LEU A 145 -17.53 -10.21 14.53
CA LEU A 145 -16.66 -10.21 15.72
C LEU A 145 -15.22 -10.62 15.39
N ASN A 146 -15.02 -11.57 14.47
CA ASN A 146 -13.68 -12.01 14.06
C ASN A 146 -12.89 -10.91 13.32
N HIS A 147 -13.57 -9.92 12.75
CA HIS A 147 -12.95 -8.77 12.11
C HIS A 147 -12.65 -7.61 13.07
N LEU A 148 -13.09 -7.67 14.33
CA LEU A 148 -12.84 -6.63 15.32
C LEU A 148 -11.53 -6.86 16.07
N PRO A 149 -10.87 -5.78 16.55
CA PRO A 149 -9.73 -5.88 17.46
C PRO A 149 -10.07 -6.69 18.72
N ALA A 150 -9.07 -7.42 19.24
CA ALA A 150 -9.26 -8.36 20.34
C ALA A 150 -9.87 -7.71 21.60
N GLN A 151 -9.52 -6.46 21.88
CA GLN A 151 -10.02 -5.70 23.03
C GLN A 151 -11.53 -5.45 22.93
N ILE A 152 -11.99 -5.09 21.73
CA ILE A 152 -13.40 -4.81 21.45
C ILE A 152 -14.20 -6.11 21.43
N ARG A 153 -13.66 -7.14 20.77
CA ARG A 153 -14.28 -8.46 20.72
C ARG A 153 -14.54 -9.02 22.13
N ALA A 154 -13.60 -8.87 23.06
CA ALA A 154 -13.73 -9.40 24.43
C ALA A 154 -14.89 -8.80 25.21
N VAL A 155 -15.18 -7.50 25.03
CA VAL A 155 -16.30 -6.84 25.73
C VAL A 155 -17.62 -7.17 25.04
N ILE A 156 -17.64 -7.15 23.70
CA ILE A 156 -18.84 -7.39 22.92
C ILE A 156 -19.29 -8.86 23.02
N SER A 157 -18.35 -9.82 23.13
CA SER A 157 -18.68 -11.24 23.27
C SER A 157 -19.45 -11.58 24.55
N VAL A 158 -19.34 -10.76 25.60
CA VAL A 158 -20.07 -10.95 26.85
C VAL A 158 -21.53 -10.56 26.70
N ASN A 159 -21.84 -9.65 25.78
CA ASN A 159 -23.18 -9.17 25.53
C ASN A 159 -23.86 -10.03 24.44
N THR A 160 -24.45 -11.15 24.86
CA THR A 160 -25.10 -12.11 23.94
C THR A 160 -26.55 -11.74 23.60
N GLU A 161 -27.23 -10.96 24.44
CA GLU A 161 -28.68 -10.71 24.35
C GLU A 161 -29.07 -9.47 23.53
N SER A 162 -28.13 -8.57 23.23
CA SER A 162 -28.42 -7.36 22.47
C SER A 162 -28.41 -7.58 20.96
N SER A 163 -29.13 -6.71 20.25
CA SER A 163 -29.19 -6.73 18.79
C SER A 163 -27.83 -6.44 18.16
N LEU A 164 -27.59 -7.05 17.01
CA LEU A 164 -26.36 -6.89 16.23
C LEU A 164 -26.04 -5.40 15.94
N GLU A 165 -27.07 -4.59 15.69
CA GLU A 165 -26.94 -3.15 15.46
C GLU A 165 -26.50 -2.38 16.72
N MET A 166 -27.00 -2.77 17.89
CA MET A 166 -26.61 -2.16 19.16
C MET A 166 -25.19 -2.54 19.55
N LEU A 167 -24.80 -3.79 19.30
CA LEU A 167 -23.41 -4.25 19.47
C LEU A 167 -22.46 -3.47 18.54
N ALA A 168 -22.88 -3.21 17.31
CA ALA A 168 -22.11 -2.40 16.37
C ALA A 168 -21.95 -0.95 16.82
N ALA A 169 -23.02 -0.32 17.32
CA ALA A 169 -22.96 1.02 17.88
C ALA A 169 -22.08 1.10 19.14
N MET A 170 -22.09 0.06 19.96
CA MET A 170 -21.18 -0.06 21.11
C MET A 170 -19.73 -0.21 20.66
N ALA A 171 -19.47 -1.03 19.65
CA ALA A 171 -18.14 -1.21 19.05
C ALA A 171 -17.58 0.10 18.50
N ASP A 172 -18.40 0.91 17.82
CA ASP A 172 -17.99 2.21 17.29
C ASP A 172 -17.53 3.15 18.43
N LYS A 173 -18.32 3.23 19.51
CA LYS A 173 -17.94 4.03 20.69
C LYS A 173 -16.65 3.53 21.32
N MET A 174 -16.47 2.21 21.39
CA MET A 174 -15.24 1.63 21.91
C MET A 174 -14.05 2.01 21.03
N MET A 175 -14.13 1.84 19.70
CA MET A 175 -13.07 2.22 18.76
C MET A 175 -12.62 3.68 18.93
N GLU A 176 -13.57 4.60 19.13
CA GLU A 176 -13.27 6.03 19.34
C GLU A 176 -12.47 6.30 20.63
N HIS A 177 -12.60 5.44 21.65
CA HIS A 177 -11.86 5.54 22.91
C HIS A 177 -10.58 4.66 22.95
N PHE A 178 -10.44 3.70 22.03
CA PHE A 178 -9.28 2.82 21.90
C PHE A 178 -8.25 3.30 20.86
N GLU A 179 -8.57 4.32 20.04
CA GLU A 179 -7.55 5.16 19.39
C GLU A 179 -6.52 5.61 20.44
N PRO A 180 -5.21 5.51 20.17
CA PRO A 180 -4.21 5.49 21.22
C PRO A 180 -4.15 6.86 21.90
N THR A 181 -4.85 6.98 23.02
CA THR A 181 -4.28 7.69 24.14
C THR A 181 -2.92 7.04 24.36
N SER A 182 -1.85 7.77 24.04
CA SER A 182 -0.48 7.39 24.35
C SER A 182 -0.36 7.32 25.88
N ILE A 183 -0.83 6.22 26.46
CA ILE A 183 -0.64 5.91 27.86
C ILE A 183 0.80 5.40 27.95
N ASN A 184 1.72 6.33 28.13
CA ASN A 184 3.04 6.07 28.71
C ASN A 184 2.82 5.61 30.16
N ALA A 185 2.32 4.39 30.37
CA ALA A 185 2.31 3.73 31.66
C ALA A 185 2.17 2.21 31.45
N VAL A 186 3.33 1.56 31.53
CA VAL A 186 3.56 0.16 31.93
C VAL A 186 2.49 -0.85 31.47
N SER A 187 2.57 -1.29 30.21
CA SER A 187 1.93 -2.55 29.80
C SER A 187 2.87 -3.72 30.05
N THR A 188 2.58 -4.47 31.11
CA THR A 188 3.09 -5.83 31.30
C THR A 188 2.38 -6.78 30.32
N THR A 189 2.94 -7.00 29.13
CA THR A 189 2.71 -8.21 28.35
C THR A 189 3.97 -8.62 27.58
N THR A 190 4.33 -9.89 27.76
CA THR A 190 5.61 -10.55 27.49
C THR A 190 5.99 -10.70 25.99
N THR A 191 5.30 -10.01 25.09
CA THR A 191 5.55 -10.09 23.63
C THR A 191 6.04 -8.74 23.06
N ALA A 192 5.55 -7.61 23.58
CA ALA A 192 6.05 -6.28 23.21
C ALA A 192 7.47 -5.99 23.76
N CYS A 193 7.90 -6.75 24.77
CA CYS A 193 9.29 -6.70 25.23
C CYS A 193 10.25 -7.38 24.25
N GLN A 194 9.83 -8.38 23.45
CA GLN A 194 10.77 -9.04 22.54
C GLN A 194 11.13 -8.17 21.33
N GLU A 195 10.18 -7.47 20.73
CA GLU A 195 10.47 -6.57 19.59
C GLU A 195 11.25 -5.33 20.04
N ASN A 196 10.90 -4.74 21.19
CA ASN A 196 11.65 -3.62 21.74
C ASN A 196 13.05 -4.03 22.25
N LEU A 197 13.21 -5.23 22.82
CA LEU A 197 14.52 -5.77 23.17
C LEU A 197 15.34 -6.10 21.92
N GLN A 198 14.73 -6.63 20.86
CA GLN A 198 15.42 -6.88 19.60
C GLN A 198 15.85 -5.56 18.94
N PHE A 199 14.99 -4.54 18.90
CA PHE A 199 15.36 -3.22 18.41
C PHE A 199 16.48 -2.59 19.25
N ALA A 200 16.43 -2.71 20.57
CA ALA A 200 17.48 -2.22 21.48
C ALA A 200 18.80 -3.01 21.34
N LEU A 201 18.75 -4.32 21.07
CA LEU A 201 19.94 -5.14 20.82
C LEU A 201 20.55 -4.84 19.45
N LEU A 202 19.71 -4.67 18.43
CA LEU A 202 20.13 -4.29 17.08
C LEU A 202 20.72 -2.89 17.07
N SER A 203 20.12 -1.91 17.77
CA SER A 203 20.67 -0.56 17.88
C SER A 203 22.01 -0.55 18.59
N LYS A 204 22.17 -1.36 19.65
CA LYS A 204 23.45 -1.52 20.34
C LYS A 204 24.51 -2.24 19.50
N GLN A 205 24.10 -3.20 18.67
CA GLN A 205 24.99 -3.83 17.68
C GLN A 205 25.41 -2.85 16.59
N ILE A 206 24.50 -2.01 16.10
CA ILE A 206 24.80 -0.95 15.12
C ILE A 206 25.78 0.06 15.72
N GLU A 207 25.59 0.47 16.98
CA GLU A 207 26.51 1.36 17.69
C GLU A 207 27.90 0.72 17.81
N LYS A 208 27.98 -0.54 18.24
CA LYS A 208 29.26 -1.28 18.34
C LYS A 208 29.96 -1.38 16.98
N LEU A 209 29.24 -1.76 15.93
CA LEU A 209 29.79 -1.85 14.57
C LEU A 209 30.22 -0.47 14.05
N SER A 210 29.50 0.59 14.39
CA SER A 210 29.86 1.96 14.00
C SER A 210 31.17 2.41 14.66
N LEU A 211 31.40 2.04 15.93
CA LEU A 211 32.64 2.28 16.64
C LEU A 211 33.80 1.46 16.06
N GLU A 212 33.57 0.19 15.75
CA GLU A 212 34.57 -0.68 15.14
C GLU A 212 34.97 -0.21 13.73
N ILE A 213 34.00 0.27 12.93
CA ILE A 213 34.27 0.92 11.63
C ILE A 213 35.05 2.22 11.81
N ALA A 214 34.74 3.03 12.83
CA ALA A 214 35.50 4.23 13.14
C ALA A 214 36.96 3.90 13.51
N GLU A 215 37.18 2.87 14.31
CA GLU A 215 38.51 2.40 14.71
C GLU A 215 39.31 1.78 13.55
N LEU A 216 38.65 1.03 12.65
CA LEU A 216 39.28 0.53 11.43
C LEU A 216 39.64 1.67 10.46
N ARG A 217 38.80 2.71 10.37
CA ARG A 217 39.10 3.91 9.57
C ARG A 217 40.28 4.70 10.14
N THR A 218 40.39 4.84 11.47
CA THR A 218 41.53 5.53 12.09
C THR A 218 42.82 4.72 11.98
N ASN A 219 42.77 3.39 12.04
CA ASN A 219 43.93 2.53 11.81
C ASN A 219 44.44 2.57 10.36
N GLN A 220 43.54 2.64 9.37
CA GLN A 220 43.93 2.83 7.97
C GLN A 220 44.54 4.22 7.71
N GLN A 221 44.02 5.27 8.36
CA GLN A 221 44.59 6.62 8.27
C GLN A 221 45.93 6.75 9.01
N SER A 222 46.10 6.04 10.12
CA SER A 222 47.35 6.01 10.89
C SER A 222 48.45 5.24 10.16
N ALA A 223 48.11 4.11 9.50
CA ALA A 223 49.04 3.40 8.62
C ALA A 223 49.45 4.22 7.37
N GLY A 224 48.59 5.13 6.91
CA GLY A 224 48.90 6.08 5.84
C GLY A 224 49.82 7.25 6.26
N ASN A 225 49.88 7.58 7.55
CA ASN A 225 50.60 8.74 8.07
C ASN A 225 52.01 8.45 8.60
N TYR A 226 52.43 7.19 8.75
CA TYR A 226 53.83 6.85 9.05
C TYR A 226 54.81 7.07 7.87
N ARG A 227 54.36 7.61 6.73
CA ARG A 227 55.21 8.06 5.60
C ARG A 227 55.40 9.57 5.50
N ARG A 228 54.99 10.36 6.49
CA ARG A 228 55.28 11.80 6.53
C ARG A 228 55.78 12.22 7.90
N TYR A 229 57.10 12.16 8.08
CA TYR A 229 57.80 13.04 9.03
C TYR A 229 58.79 13.94 8.25
N PRO A 230 59.10 15.13 8.77
CA PRO A 230 59.41 16.34 8.00
C PRO A 230 60.83 16.38 7.44
N ARG A 231 60.94 16.96 6.25
CA ARG A 231 62.19 17.56 5.73
C ARG A 231 62.60 18.70 6.66
N PHE A 232 63.83 18.66 7.19
CA PHE A 232 64.85 19.73 7.30
C PHE A 232 66.02 19.23 8.19
N PRO A 233 67.24 19.80 8.13
CA PRO A 233 68.07 20.14 6.97
C PRO A 233 69.50 19.52 7.06
N HIS A 234 70.21 19.58 5.94
CA HIS A 234 71.65 19.36 5.72
C HIS A 234 72.55 19.13 6.96
N ARG A 235 73.18 17.95 7.03
CA ARG A 235 74.56 17.85 7.54
C ARG A 235 75.35 16.80 6.78
N ASN A 236 76.32 17.31 6.01
CA ASN A 236 77.32 16.54 5.28
C ASN A 236 77.97 15.49 6.16
N ARG A 237 77.89 14.22 5.74
CA ARG A 237 78.97 13.27 6.01
C ARG A 237 79.04 12.21 4.91
N SER A 238 79.71 12.60 3.84
CA SER A 238 80.24 11.70 2.82
C SER A 238 81.17 10.70 3.50
N ARG A 239 80.72 9.46 3.66
CA ARG A 239 81.59 8.29 3.78
C ARG A 239 81.34 7.41 2.57
N SER A 240 82.20 7.61 1.58
CA SER A 240 82.49 6.69 0.49
C SER A 240 82.89 5.33 1.03
N GLN A 241 82.14 4.28 0.72
CA GLN A 241 82.72 2.99 0.33
C GLN A 241 81.68 2.05 -0.28
N SER A 242 81.73 2.03 -1.61
CA SER A 242 81.50 0.93 -2.52
C SER A 242 81.30 -0.46 -1.88
N ARG A 243 80.14 -1.07 -2.09
CA ARG A 243 80.00 -2.41 -2.71
C ARG A 243 78.62 -2.49 -3.37
N SER A 244 78.61 -2.34 -4.69
CA SER A 244 77.48 -2.71 -5.55
C SER A 244 77.07 -4.14 -5.22
N ARG A 245 75.86 -4.32 -4.67
CA ARG A 245 75.18 -5.61 -4.71
C ARG A 245 74.15 -5.49 -5.82
N GLN A 246 74.45 -6.13 -6.95
CA GLN A 246 73.53 -6.36 -8.06
C GLN A 246 72.18 -6.81 -7.49
N ARG A 247 71.22 -5.90 -7.57
CA ARG A 247 69.85 -6.11 -7.13
C ARG A 247 69.10 -6.58 -8.36
N GLY A 248 69.22 -7.87 -8.67
CA GLY A 248 68.56 -8.47 -9.82
C GLY A 248 68.33 -9.94 -9.56
N GLN A 249 67.16 -10.26 -8.99
CA GLN A 249 66.43 -11.54 -9.07
C GLN A 249 65.52 -11.67 -7.83
N SER A 250 64.45 -10.89 -7.79
CA SER A 250 63.46 -10.94 -6.70
C SER A 250 62.33 -11.97 -6.91
N ASN A 251 62.42 -12.85 -7.93
CA ASN A 251 61.33 -13.77 -8.28
C ASN A 251 61.73 -15.26 -8.42
N ILE A 252 62.96 -15.65 -8.05
CA ILE A 252 63.40 -17.05 -8.16
C ILE A 252 63.05 -17.79 -6.86
N LYS A 253 62.30 -18.89 -6.96
CA LYS A 253 61.82 -19.67 -5.81
C LYS A 253 62.81 -20.79 -5.47
N PRO A 254 62.84 -21.27 -4.20
CA PRO A 254 63.65 -22.43 -3.82
C PRO A 254 63.23 -23.65 -4.67
N GLY A 255 64.13 -24.15 -5.52
CA GLY A 255 63.88 -25.26 -6.45
C GLY A 255 64.11 -24.93 -7.93
N ASP A 256 64.23 -23.66 -8.32
CA ASP A 256 64.60 -23.27 -9.68
C ASP A 256 66.08 -23.58 -9.98
N PRO A 257 66.46 -23.91 -11.24
CA PRO A 257 67.83 -24.29 -11.59
C PRO A 257 68.88 -23.21 -11.31
N ASN A 258 68.47 -21.94 -11.18
CA ASN A 258 69.33 -20.80 -10.87
C ASN A 258 69.13 -20.25 -9.45
N TRP A 259 68.42 -20.96 -8.56
CA TRP A 259 68.23 -20.49 -7.19
C TRP A 259 69.51 -20.63 -6.35
N LEU A 260 69.89 -19.55 -5.67
CA LEU A 260 71.03 -19.49 -4.76
C LEU A 260 70.55 -19.40 -3.32
N CYS A 261 71.09 -20.26 -2.44
CA CYS A 261 70.82 -20.17 -1.01
C CYS A 261 71.39 -18.89 -0.41
N ARG A 262 70.94 -18.52 0.80
CA ARG A 262 71.33 -17.28 1.47
C ARG A 262 72.86 -17.13 1.63
N TYR A 263 73.58 -18.24 1.78
CA TYR A 263 75.04 -18.23 1.89
C TYR A 263 75.70 -17.86 0.54
N HIS A 264 75.33 -18.51 -0.56
CA HIS A 264 75.85 -18.19 -1.90
C HIS A 264 75.37 -16.83 -2.42
N TYR A 265 74.19 -16.34 -2.00
CA TYR A 265 73.73 -14.99 -2.33
C TYR A 265 74.58 -13.89 -1.67
N ARG A 266 75.07 -14.13 -0.44
CA ARG A 266 75.82 -13.14 0.33
C ARG A 266 77.33 -13.19 0.08
N PHE A 267 77.86 -14.40 -0.13
CA PHE A 267 79.30 -14.66 -0.19
C PHE A 267 79.78 -15.18 -1.56
N GLY A 268 78.87 -15.42 -2.51
CA GLY A 268 79.23 -15.94 -3.83
C GLY A 268 79.93 -17.29 -3.74
N ASP A 269 80.95 -17.50 -4.57
CA ASP A 269 81.73 -18.75 -4.66
C ASP A 269 82.65 -19.02 -3.45
N GLU A 270 82.75 -18.07 -2.52
CA GLU A 270 83.51 -18.19 -1.27
C GLU A 270 82.65 -18.72 -0.09
N ALA A 271 81.39 -19.09 -0.34
CA ALA A 271 80.52 -19.62 0.70
C ALA A 271 81.03 -20.98 1.23
N ARG A 272 81.24 -21.07 2.54
CA ARG A 272 81.71 -22.31 3.23
C ARG A 272 80.59 -23.27 3.60
N LYS A 273 79.33 -22.88 3.42
CA LYS A 273 78.14 -23.69 3.74
C LYS A 273 77.11 -23.54 2.63
N CYS A 274 76.46 -24.64 2.28
CA CYS A 274 75.41 -24.70 1.25
C CYS A 274 74.14 -25.35 1.82
N GLU A 275 72.98 -24.82 1.44
CA GLU A 275 71.67 -25.38 1.80
C GLU A 275 70.97 -25.84 0.51
N PRO A 276 70.64 -27.13 0.36
CA PRO A 276 69.85 -27.63 -0.77
C PRO A 276 68.39 -27.13 -0.69
N PRO A 277 67.71 -26.92 -1.83
CA PRO A 277 68.20 -27.11 -3.21
C PRO A 277 68.89 -25.84 -3.73
N CYS A 278 70.23 -25.82 -3.88
CA CYS A 278 70.99 -24.66 -4.39
C CYS A 278 71.76 -25.00 -5.66
N ALA A 279 71.68 -24.11 -6.65
CA ALA A 279 72.34 -24.25 -7.95
C ALA A 279 73.87 -24.39 -7.87
N LYS A 280 74.50 -23.83 -6.83
CA LYS A 280 75.95 -23.86 -6.61
C LYS A 280 76.41 -24.93 -5.61
N LYS A 281 75.60 -25.97 -5.37
CA LYS A 281 76.01 -27.08 -4.50
C LYS A 281 77.30 -27.69 -5.05
N ARG A 282 78.42 -27.49 -4.36
CA ARG A 282 79.66 -28.23 -4.63
C ARG A 282 79.38 -29.69 -4.29
N GLU A 283 79.54 -30.59 -5.26
CA GLU A 283 79.67 -32.01 -4.96
C GLU A 283 81.03 -32.24 -4.29
N ASN A 284 80.98 -33.02 -3.19
CA ASN A 284 82.03 -33.38 -2.23
C ASN A 284 82.36 -32.35 -1.14
#